data_AF-A0A974HH69-F1
#
_entry.id   AF-A0A974HH69-F1
#
_cell.length_a   1.000
_cell.length_b   1.000
_cell.length_c   1.000
_cell.angle_alpha   90.00
_cell.angle_beta   90.00
_cell.angle_gamma   90.00
#
_symmetry.space_group_name_H-M   'P 1'
#
loop_
_entity.id
_entity.type
_entity.pdbx_description
1 polymer ?
#
loop_
_entity_poly.entity_id
_entity_poly.type
_entity_poly.pdbx_seq_one_letter_code
_entity_poly.pdbx_strand_id
1 'polypeptide(L)'
;MSAVDIAQTYSTNSPLPSGIRTCLCFPEALMVLELIFGGLVWILIAATKVSLPLLQGWVMFVSVTLFAFTLILLILYILGIHKGRCSWILMDAVYHCIAVLFYLSAAVLQANATIATKNIKKTYQENIAATVFAYIATLLYLIHAIFSLLRWKRSG
;
A
#
# COMPACT_ATOMS: atom_id res chain seq x y z
N MET A 1 16.22 40.19 41.59
CA MET A 1 16.34 39.51 40.29
C MET A 1 16.33 38.01 40.57
N SER A 2 15.15 37.39 40.47
CA SER A 2 14.90 36.00 40.90
C SER A 2 15.34 35.03 39.80
N ALA A 3 15.99 33.92 40.16
CA ALA A 3 16.41 32.85 39.25
C ALA A 3 15.24 32.08 38.58
N VAL A 4 13.99 32.55 38.78
CA VAL A 4 12.77 31.96 38.24
C VAL A 4 12.47 32.47 36.81
N ASP A 5 13.09 33.56 36.35
CA ASP A 5 12.85 34.15 35.02
C ASP A 5 13.75 33.63 33.88
N ILE A 6 14.66 32.67 34.14
CA ILE A 6 15.59 32.13 33.11
C ILE A 6 15.17 30.73 32.61
N ALA A 7 14.24 30.05 33.30
CA ALA A 7 13.79 28.71 32.92
C ALA A 7 12.59 28.69 31.95
N GLN A 8 12.09 29.85 31.52
CA GLN A 8 10.92 29.96 30.64
C GLN A 8 11.26 30.24 29.16
N THR A 9 12.54 30.22 28.78
CA THR A 9 12.98 30.76 27.48
C THR A 9 13.96 29.88 26.71
N TYR A 10 13.92 28.55 26.93
CA TYR A 10 14.53 27.60 26.01
C TYR A 10 13.43 26.74 25.37
N SER A 11 13.04 27.17 24.16
CA SER A 11 12.76 26.31 23.01
C SER A 11 12.02 25.01 23.36
N THR A 12 10.75 24.86 23.02
CA THR A 12 10.45 24.58 21.62
C THR A 12 8.94 24.65 21.41
N ASN A 13 8.49 25.76 20.80
CA ASN A 13 7.45 25.66 19.78
C ASN A 13 8.02 24.84 18.62
N SER A 14 8.23 23.53 18.82
CA SER A 14 8.39 22.62 17.71
C SER A 14 6.99 22.47 17.15
N PRO A 15 6.61 23.12 16.03
CA PRO A 15 5.49 22.59 15.27
C PRO A 15 5.84 21.13 15.05
N LEU A 16 4.97 20.23 15.52
CA LEU A 16 5.03 18.81 15.15
C LEU A 16 5.39 18.76 13.67
N PRO A 17 6.44 18.04 13.25
CA PRO A 17 6.87 18.07 11.87
C PRO A 17 5.66 17.67 11.01
N SER A 18 5.10 18.65 10.32
CA SER A 18 3.96 18.49 9.45
C SER A 18 4.51 18.67 8.04
N GLY A 19 4.33 17.65 7.21
CA GLY A 19 4.85 17.59 5.86
C GLY A 19 5.62 16.31 5.56
N ILE A 20 6.23 16.29 4.36
CA ILE A 20 6.84 15.14 3.68
C ILE A 20 7.86 14.34 4.53
N ARG A 21 8.44 14.93 5.59
CA ARG A 21 9.33 14.22 6.54
C ARG A 21 8.60 13.29 7.52
N THR A 22 7.29 13.47 7.71
CA THR A 22 6.42 12.55 8.46
C THR A 22 5.84 11.45 7.56
N CYS A 23 5.81 11.70 6.24
CA CYS A 23 5.36 10.77 5.19
C CYS A 23 6.25 9.51 5.02
N LEU A 24 7.40 9.47 5.70
CA LEU A 24 8.31 8.31 5.74
C LEU A 24 8.37 7.64 7.12
N CYS A 25 7.51 8.04 8.07
CA CYS A 25 7.36 7.31 9.32
C CYS A 25 6.71 5.94 9.05
N PHE A 26 6.97 4.95 9.91
CA PHE A 26 6.92 3.51 9.59
C PHE A 26 5.53 2.85 9.31
N PRO A 27 4.46 3.58 8.96
CA PRO A 27 3.37 3.00 8.13
C PRO A 27 3.18 3.70 6.77
N GLU A 28 3.47 4.99 6.69
CA GLU A 28 3.20 5.81 5.50
C GLU A 28 4.12 5.45 4.33
N ALA A 29 5.36 5.08 4.63
CA ALA A 29 6.32 4.60 3.63
C ALA A 29 5.86 3.30 2.95
N LEU A 30 5.16 2.41 3.67
CA LEU A 30 4.61 1.17 3.11
C LEU A 30 3.48 1.48 2.13
N MET A 31 2.64 2.46 2.44
CA MET A 31 1.52 2.87 1.58
C MET A 31 2.00 3.48 0.26
N VAL A 32 3.09 4.27 0.28
CA VAL A 32 3.72 4.79 -0.95
C VAL A 32 4.31 3.64 -1.78
N LEU A 33 4.95 2.67 -1.13
CA LEU A 33 5.54 1.52 -1.80
C LEU A 33 4.47 0.60 -2.42
N GLU A 34 3.37 0.37 -1.72
CA GLU A 34 2.17 -0.32 -2.21
C GLU A 34 1.57 0.36 -3.44
N LEU A 35 1.57 1.70 -3.48
CA LEU A 35 1.08 2.48 -4.60
C LEU A 35 1.99 2.33 -5.84
N ILE A 36 3.31 2.33 -5.64
CA ILE A 36 4.28 2.10 -6.72
C ILE A 36 4.13 0.69 -7.28
N PHE A 37 4.18 -0.34 -6.43
CA PHE A 37 4.08 -1.72 -6.89
C PHE A 37 2.71 -2.07 -7.44
N GLY A 38 1.63 -1.58 -6.82
CA GLY A 38 0.28 -1.72 -7.36
C GLY A 38 0.13 -1.06 -8.71
N GLY A 39 0.71 0.14 -8.88
CA GLY A 39 0.84 0.84 -10.17
C GLY A 39 1.53 0.00 -11.25
N LEU A 40 2.67 -0.59 -10.90
CA LEU A 40 3.47 -1.38 -11.83
C LEU A 40 2.76 -2.65 -12.30
N VAL A 41 1.97 -3.31 -11.45
CA VAL A 41 1.28 -4.57 -11.78
C VAL A 41 0.31 -4.39 -12.95
N TRP A 42 -0.60 -3.41 -12.90
CA TRP A 42 -1.56 -3.22 -13.99
C TRP A 42 -0.92 -2.65 -15.25
N ILE A 43 0.14 -1.82 -15.14
CA ILE A 43 0.90 -1.32 -16.29
C ILE A 43 1.60 -2.47 -17.03
N LEU A 44 2.23 -3.40 -16.30
CA LEU A 44 2.87 -4.57 -16.90
C LEU A 44 1.85 -5.48 -17.60
N ILE A 45 0.68 -5.67 -17.00
CA ILE A 45 -0.39 -6.48 -17.60
C ILE A 45 -0.90 -5.82 -18.88
N ALA A 46 -1.13 -4.51 -18.87
CA ALA A 46 -1.50 -3.75 -20.06
C ALA A 46 -0.43 -3.86 -21.17
N ALA A 47 0.85 -3.88 -20.81
CA ALA A 47 1.96 -4.03 -21.76
C ALA A 47 1.95 -5.38 -22.49
N THR A 48 1.43 -6.45 -21.87
CA THR A 48 1.27 -7.78 -22.52
C THR A 48 0.13 -7.86 -23.54
N LYS A 49 -0.53 -6.72 -23.83
CA LYS A 49 -1.71 -6.60 -24.71
C LYS A 49 -2.89 -7.48 -24.32
N VAL A 50 -2.95 -7.92 -23.06
CA VAL A 50 -4.10 -8.67 -22.53
C VAL A 50 -4.34 -9.95 -23.34
N SER A 51 -3.30 -10.76 -23.51
CA SER A 51 -3.35 -12.02 -24.26
C SER A 51 -4.37 -13.03 -23.71
N LEU A 52 -4.70 -12.95 -22.41
CA LEU A 52 -5.74 -13.75 -21.75
C LEU A 52 -6.76 -12.81 -21.08
N PRO A 53 -7.78 -12.33 -21.84
CA PRO A 53 -8.63 -11.21 -21.40
C PRO A 53 -9.42 -11.47 -20.13
N LEU A 54 -9.86 -12.71 -19.89
CA LEU A 54 -10.61 -13.05 -18.69
C LEU A 54 -9.72 -13.01 -17.42
N LEU A 55 -8.53 -13.63 -17.50
CA LEU A 55 -7.64 -13.75 -16.35
C LEU A 55 -6.91 -12.44 -16.05
N GLN A 56 -6.35 -11.81 -17.08
CA GLN A 56 -5.64 -10.54 -16.94
C GLN A 56 -6.59 -9.36 -16.68
N GLY A 57 -7.84 -9.44 -17.15
CA GLY A 57 -8.89 -8.47 -16.83
C GLY A 57 -9.24 -8.44 -15.34
N TRP A 58 -9.34 -9.61 -14.70
CA TRP A 58 -9.54 -9.69 -13.25
C TRP A 58 -8.39 -9.05 -12.47
N VAL A 59 -7.15 -9.39 -12.83
CA VAL A 59 -5.95 -8.86 -12.17
C VAL A 59 -5.85 -7.34 -12.34
N MET A 60 -6.18 -6.81 -13.52
CA MET A 60 -6.27 -5.36 -13.74
C MET A 60 -7.35 -4.70 -12.89
N PHE A 61 -8.57 -5.25 -12.87
CA PHE A 61 -9.68 -4.69 -12.09
C PHE A 61 -9.33 -4.59 -10.61
N VAL A 62 -8.79 -5.67 -10.05
CA VAL A 62 -8.37 -5.74 -8.65
C VAL A 62 -7.25 -4.73 -8.36
N SER A 63 -6.23 -4.69 -9.21
CA SER A 63 -5.07 -3.81 -9.03
C SER A 63 -5.44 -2.33 -9.12
N VAL A 64 -6.25 -1.93 -10.12
CA VAL A 64 -6.71 -0.53 -10.30
C VAL A 64 -7.63 -0.09 -9.16
N THR A 65 -8.55 -0.95 -8.74
CA THR A 65 -9.51 -0.63 -7.67
C THR A 65 -8.76 -0.40 -6.35
N LEU A 66 -7.87 -1.32 -5.97
CA LEU A 66 -7.06 -1.17 -4.76
C LEU A 66 -6.07 -0.02 -4.85
N PHE A 67 -5.49 0.24 -6.02
CA PHE A 67 -4.67 1.44 -6.23
C PHE A 67 -5.46 2.73 -5.96
N ALA A 68 -6.69 2.83 -6.47
CA ALA A 68 -7.55 3.98 -6.24
C ALA A 68 -7.93 4.14 -4.76
N PHE A 69 -8.29 3.06 -4.07
CA PHE A 69 -8.59 3.11 -2.64
C PHE A 69 -7.37 3.47 -1.80
N THR A 70 -6.19 2.91 -2.08
CA THR A 70 -4.94 3.26 -1.39
C THR A 70 -4.55 4.71 -1.64
N LEU A 71 -4.78 5.23 -2.85
CA LEU A 71 -4.60 6.66 -3.16
C LEU A 71 -5.56 7.55 -2.36
N ILE A 72 -6.83 7.17 -2.22
CA ILE A 72 -7.81 7.89 -1.41
C ILE A 72 -7.39 7.90 0.06
N LEU A 73 -6.94 6.75 0.60
CA LEU A 73 -6.44 6.65 1.96
C LEU A 73 -5.21 7.54 2.19
N LEU A 74 -4.28 7.57 1.24
CA LEU A 74 -3.12 8.48 1.26
C LEU A 74 -3.55 9.95 1.31
N ILE A 75 -4.52 10.35 0.49
CA ILE A 75 -5.06 11.71 0.49
C ILE A 75 -5.72 12.03 1.84
N LEU A 76 -6.53 11.11 2.39
CA LEU A 76 -7.16 11.29 3.70
C LEU A 76 -6.13 11.42 4.84
N TYR A 77 -5.01 10.70 4.73
CA TYR A 77 -3.91 10.76 5.68
C TYR A 77 -3.18 12.11 5.60
N ILE A 78 -2.84 12.58 4.38
CA ILE A 78 -2.23 13.89 4.14
C ILE A 78 -3.12 15.04 4.64
N LEU A 79 -4.45 14.91 4.47
CA LEU A 79 -5.42 15.90 4.94
C LEU A 79 -5.63 15.89 6.46
N GLY A 80 -5.04 14.94 7.20
CA GLY A 80 -5.10 14.92 8.67
C GLY A 80 -6.50 14.76 9.26
N ILE A 81 -7.46 14.23 8.48
CA ILE A 81 -8.85 14.02 8.93
C ILE A 81 -8.93 12.94 10.02
N HIS A 82 -7.86 12.15 10.17
CA HIS A 82 -7.67 11.10 11.17
C HIS A 82 -7.41 11.67 12.59
N LYS A 83 -8.40 12.35 13.18
CA LYS A 83 -8.32 12.81 14.58
C LYS A 83 -8.49 11.65 15.59
N GLY A 84 -7.51 10.76 15.65
CA GLY A 84 -7.20 9.92 16.81
C GLY A 84 -8.25 8.91 17.29
N ARG A 85 -9.24 8.50 16.47
CA ARG A 85 -10.23 7.50 16.91
C ARG A 85 -9.71 6.09 16.62
N CYS A 86 -9.76 5.21 17.62
CA CYS A 86 -9.43 3.79 17.51
C CYS A 86 -10.13 3.09 16.31
N SER A 87 -11.33 3.56 15.95
CA SER A 87 -12.08 3.12 14.76
C SER A 87 -11.35 3.30 13.43
N TRP A 88 -10.51 4.33 13.27
CA TRP A 88 -9.77 4.52 12.03
C TRP A 88 -8.59 3.55 11.88
N ILE A 89 -7.96 3.15 12.99
CA ILE A 89 -6.89 2.13 12.97
C ILE A 89 -7.48 0.78 12.58
N LEU A 90 -8.68 0.47 13.06
CA LEU A 90 -9.42 -0.74 12.66
C LEU A 90 -9.82 -0.69 11.17
N MET A 91 -10.34 0.43 10.69
CA MET A 91 -10.70 0.60 9.28
C MET A 91 -9.49 0.40 8.35
N ASP A 92 -8.33 0.97 8.72
CA ASP A 92 -7.08 0.81 8.00
C ASP A 92 -6.62 -0.67 7.98
N ALA A 93 -6.66 -1.36 9.12
CA ALA A 93 -6.29 -2.77 9.20
C ALA A 93 -7.22 -3.69 8.38
N VAL A 94 -8.54 -3.45 8.43
CA VAL A 94 -9.53 -4.21 7.65
C VAL A 94 -9.33 -3.98 6.17
N TYR A 95 -9.09 -2.74 5.74
CA TYR A 95 -8.79 -2.43 4.35
C TYR A 95 -7.56 -3.19 3.85
N HIS A 96 -6.44 -3.13 4.59
CA HIS A 96 -5.22 -3.84 4.19
C HIS A 96 -5.41 -5.36 4.19
N CYS A 97 -6.21 -5.93 5.10
CA CYS A 97 -6.57 -7.34 5.08
C CYS A 97 -7.35 -7.74 3.82
N ILE A 98 -8.34 -6.94 3.43
CA ILE A 98 -9.11 -7.14 2.19
C ILE A 98 -8.16 -7.01 0.98
N ALA A 99 -7.29 -6.01 0.98
CA ALA A 99 -6.30 -5.80 -0.07
C ALA A 99 -5.38 -7.01 -0.26
N VAL A 100 -4.90 -7.63 0.83
CA VAL A 100 -4.11 -8.87 0.78
C VAL A 100 -4.86 -10.00 0.10
N LEU A 101 -6.13 -10.25 0.48
CA LEU A 101 -6.93 -11.33 -0.10
C LEU A 101 -7.14 -11.15 -1.60
N PHE A 102 -7.44 -9.91 -2.00
CA PHE A 102 -7.65 -9.57 -3.40
C PHE A 102 -6.34 -9.61 -4.21
N TYR A 103 -5.22 -9.08 -3.69
CA TYR A 103 -3.92 -9.18 -4.36
C TYR A 103 -3.41 -10.63 -4.43
N LEU A 104 -3.71 -11.45 -3.44
CA LEU A 104 -3.40 -12.89 -3.48
C LEU A 104 -4.20 -13.59 -4.59
N SER A 105 -5.49 -13.29 -4.74
CA SER A 105 -6.30 -13.78 -5.87
C SER A 105 -5.69 -13.34 -7.21
N ALA A 106 -5.32 -12.06 -7.32
CA ALA A 106 -4.71 -11.49 -8.50
C ALA A 106 -3.35 -12.16 -8.83
N ALA A 107 -2.51 -12.42 -7.82
CA ALA A 107 -1.22 -13.09 -7.98
C ALA A 107 -1.37 -14.55 -8.43
N VAL A 108 -2.33 -15.30 -7.87
CA VAL A 108 -2.63 -16.69 -8.30
C VAL A 108 -3.10 -16.73 -9.75
N LEU A 109 -3.98 -15.81 -10.15
CA LEU A 109 -4.46 -15.72 -11.52
C LEU A 109 -3.34 -15.32 -12.49
N GLN A 110 -2.46 -14.39 -12.10
CA GLN A 110 -1.31 -13.97 -12.90
C GLN A 110 -0.26 -15.09 -13.04
N ALA A 111 -0.03 -15.88 -11.99
CA ALA A 111 0.82 -17.08 -12.06
C ALA A 111 0.25 -18.12 -13.03
N ASN A 112 -1.08 -18.34 -13.02
CA ASN A 112 -1.74 -19.23 -13.97
C ASN A 112 -1.63 -18.72 -15.41
N ALA A 113 -1.81 -17.42 -15.65
CA ALA A 113 -1.59 -16.79 -16.96
C ALA A 113 -0.13 -16.97 -17.45
N THR A 114 0.84 -16.90 -16.54
CA THR A 114 2.26 -17.10 -16.84
C THR A 114 2.53 -18.53 -17.31
N ILE A 115 1.96 -19.54 -16.66
CA ILE A 115 2.09 -20.95 -17.08
C ILE A 115 1.43 -21.17 -18.45
N ALA A 116 0.24 -20.60 -18.66
CA ALA A 116 -0.50 -20.71 -19.92
C ALA A 116 0.23 -20.07 -21.12
N THR A 117 1.09 -19.07 -20.88
CA THR A 117 1.82 -18.34 -21.93
C THR A 117 3.28 -18.78 -22.08
N LYS A 118 3.69 -19.90 -21.46
CA LYS A 118 5.06 -20.45 -21.48
C LYS A 118 5.68 -20.58 -22.88
N ASN A 119 4.87 -20.89 -23.89
CA ASN A 119 5.34 -21.11 -25.26
C ASN A 119 5.69 -19.81 -26.01
N ILE A 120 5.32 -18.63 -25.48
CA ILE A 120 5.56 -17.33 -26.09
C ILE A 120 6.61 -16.59 -25.27
N LYS A 121 7.90 -16.72 -25.62
CA LYS A 121 9.04 -16.23 -24.81
C LYS A 121 8.90 -14.78 -24.32
N LYS A 122 8.45 -13.86 -25.19
CA LYS A 122 8.33 -12.43 -24.86
C LYS A 122 7.22 -12.18 -23.83
N THR A 123 6.00 -12.67 -24.10
CA THR A 123 4.85 -12.57 -23.19
C THR A 123 5.08 -13.32 -21.88
N TYR A 124 5.82 -14.43 -21.92
CA TYR A 124 6.19 -15.20 -20.74
C TYR A 124 7.10 -14.40 -19.79
N GLN A 125 8.12 -13.72 -20.32
CA GLN A 125 9.02 -12.89 -19.50
C GLN A 125 8.28 -11.71 -18.85
N GLU A 126 7.40 -11.05 -19.60
CA GLU A 126 6.57 -9.95 -19.08
C GLU A 126 5.59 -10.44 -18.00
N ASN A 127 4.95 -11.60 -18.20
CA ASN A 127 4.05 -12.21 -17.22
C ASN A 127 4.78 -12.70 -15.95
N ILE A 128 6.01 -13.19 -16.05
CA ILE A 128 6.85 -13.51 -14.89
C ILE A 128 7.09 -12.26 -14.05
N ALA A 129 7.53 -11.16 -14.68
CA ALA A 129 7.79 -9.92 -13.96
C ALA A 129 6.51 -9.42 -13.25
N ALA A 130 5.37 -9.44 -13.95
CA ALA A 130 4.08 -9.06 -13.37
C ALA A 130 3.69 -9.94 -12.17
N THR A 131 3.92 -11.26 -12.27
CA THR A 131 3.67 -12.21 -11.18
C THR A 131 4.52 -11.91 -9.95
N VAL A 132 5.83 -11.68 -10.14
CA VAL A 132 6.76 -11.36 -9.04
C VAL A 132 6.34 -10.06 -8.35
N PHE A 133 6.03 -9.01 -9.11
CA PHE A 133 5.57 -7.74 -8.53
C PHE A 133 4.22 -7.87 -7.83
N ALA A 134 3.30 -8.70 -8.32
CA ALA A 134 2.02 -8.96 -7.65
C ALA A 134 2.21 -9.68 -6.30
N TYR A 135 3.16 -10.62 -6.21
CA TYR A 135 3.52 -11.25 -4.93
C TYR A 135 4.19 -10.27 -3.96
N ILE A 136 5.08 -9.41 -4.45
CA ILE A 136 5.70 -8.36 -3.63
C ILE A 136 4.64 -7.39 -3.10
N ALA A 137 3.69 -6.95 -3.94
CA ALA A 137 2.58 -6.11 -3.52
C ALA A 137 1.74 -6.80 -2.43
N THR A 138 1.40 -8.08 -2.61
CA THR A 138 0.67 -8.87 -1.60
C THR A 138 1.42 -8.89 -0.25
N LEU A 139 2.74 -9.09 -0.27
CA LEU A 139 3.55 -9.12 0.95
C LEU A 139 3.62 -7.75 1.63
N LEU A 140 3.69 -6.66 0.86
CA LEU A 140 3.67 -5.31 1.42
C LEU A 140 2.35 -5.00 2.11
N TYR A 141 1.23 -5.27 1.43
CA TYR A 141 -0.11 -5.14 2.03
C TYR A 141 -0.26 -5.99 3.30
N LEU A 142 0.33 -7.20 3.32
CA LEU A 142 0.30 -8.08 4.50
C LEU A 142 1.11 -7.53 5.67
N ILE A 143 2.32 -7.06 5.40
CA ILE A 143 3.18 -6.45 6.41
C ILE A 143 2.47 -5.22 6.99
N HIS A 144 1.88 -4.38 6.15
CA HIS A 144 1.14 -3.20 6.60
C HIS A 144 -0.08 -3.58 7.45
N ALA A 145 -0.86 -4.58 7.04
CA ALA A 145 -1.98 -5.10 7.83
C ALA A 145 -1.53 -5.58 9.23
N ILE A 146 -0.42 -6.33 9.31
CA ILE A 146 0.13 -6.82 10.59
C ILE A 146 0.54 -5.64 11.48
N PHE A 147 1.24 -4.64 10.94
CA PHE A 147 1.65 -3.47 11.73
C PHE A 147 0.46 -2.64 12.20
N SER A 148 -0.58 -2.46 11.38
CA SER A 148 -1.80 -1.76 11.77
C SER A 148 -2.59 -2.53 12.85
N LEU A 149 -2.64 -3.87 12.77
CA LEU A 149 -3.22 -4.72 13.83
C LEU A 149 -2.43 -4.66 15.14
N LEU A 150 -1.09 -4.70 15.08
CA LEU A 150 -0.23 -4.57 16.27
C LEU A 150 -0.39 -3.20 16.94
N ARG A 151 -0.56 -2.14 16.15
CA ARG A 151 -0.85 -0.78 16.65
C ARG A 151 -2.20 -0.72 17.35
N TRP A 152 -3.22 -1.33 16.75
CA TRP A 152 -4.56 -1.41 17.36
C TRP A 152 -4.52 -2.14 18.71
N LYS A 153 -3.85 -3.30 18.78
CA LYS A 153 -3.72 -4.08 20.03
C LYS A 153 -3.01 -3.31 21.16
N ARG A 154 -2.12 -2.37 20.84
CA ARG A 154 -1.45 -1.49 21.82
C ARG A 154 -2.31 -0.31 22.27
N SER A 155 -3.42 -0.03 21.58
CA SER A 155 -4.31 1.11 21.85
C SER A 155 -5.57 0.78 22.66
N GLY A 156 -5.81 -0.52 22.90
CA GLY A 156 -6.85 -1.02 23.83
C GLY A 156 -6.20 -1.59 25.07
#